data_AF-A0A2E3N2H7-F1
#
_entry.id   AF-A0A2E3N2H7-F1
#
_cell.length_a   1.000
_cell.length_b   1.000
_cell.length_c   1.000
_cell.angle_alpha   90.00
_cell.angle_beta   90.00
_cell.angle_gamma   90.00
#
_symmetry.space_group_name_H-M   'P 1'
#
loop_
_entity.id
_entity.type
_entity.pdbx_description
1 polymer ?
#
loop_
_entity_poly.entity_id
_entity_poly.type
_entity_poly.pdbx_seq_one_letter_code
_entity_poly.pdbx_strand_id
1 'polypeptide(L)'
;MFRDTNIRSIIKAITWRAIALMTTMLIVYLFTRQIDIAVKAGVIETGFKLFFYWLHERLWFKIRWGRKKIEPFNLWFTGLPLSGKTTIADLVYKELEKLQIPIERIDSNNIREIIPNIGFSRDDRNRHMHRIGYLIQKLQKNSVSTVVSFVSPYKESRKAIREMVKQNIVVYIKANIDTCKKRDYKGVYKKAIDGEIQNFTGISDVYEEPKHAEIIIDTDKMTANSASKKIVKYIKKHYVK
;
A
#
# COMPACT_ATOMS: atom_id res chain seq x y z
N MET A 1 8.98 4.78 5.20
CA MET A 1 10.07 4.87 4.21
C MET A 1 11.18 5.72 4.81
N PHE A 2 12.34 5.12 5.11
CA PHE A 2 13.48 5.90 5.60
C PHE A 2 14.05 6.73 4.44
N ARG A 3 14.02 8.05 4.56
CA ARG A 3 14.68 8.96 3.64
C ARG A 3 16.10 9.14 4.14
N ASP A 4 17.09 8.70 3.38
CA ASP A 4 18.46 9.13 3.66
C ASP A 4 18.48 10.66 3.63
N THR A 5 18.87 11.26 4.75
CA THR A 5 18.96 12.71 4.83
C THR A 5 20.18 13.17 4.05
N ASN A 6 20.10 14.36 3.45
CA ASN A 6 21.23 14.96 2.75
C ASN A 6 22.47 15.00 3.67
N ILE A 7 22.27 15.26 4.96
CA ILE A 7 23.32 15.30 5.99
C ILE A 7 23.98 13.93 6.17
N ARG A 8 23.22 12.83 6.27
CA ARG A 8 23.79 11.48 6.42
C ARG A 8 24.63 11.09 5.20
N SER A 9 24.18 11.45 4.00
CA SER A 9 24.91 11.20 2.76
C SER A 9 26.19 12.02 2.66
N ILE A 10 26.13 13.30 3.05
CA ILE A 10 27.29 14.20 3.13
C ILE A 10 28.31 13.66 4.13
N ILE A 11 27.90 13.27 5.33
CA ILE A 11 28.81 12.73 6.36
C ILE A 11 29.49 11.44 5.88
N LYS A 12 28.74 10.48 5.31
CA LYS A 12 29.32 9.25 4.74
C LYS A 12 30.33 9.55 3.63
N ALA A 13 30.04 10.56 2.79
CA ALA A 13 30.94 10.97 1.72
C ALA A 13 32.22 11.61 2.29
N ILE A 14 32.12 12.47 3.29
CA ILE A 14 33.28 13.12 3.92
C ILE A 14 34.17 12.09 4.63
N THR A 15 33.60 11.19 5.42
CA THR A 15 34.38 10.19 6.17
C THR A 15 35.12 9.22 5.25
N TRP A 16 34.46 8.73 4.20
CA TRP A 16 35.12 7.87 3.20
C TRP A 16 36.19 8.62 2.41
N ARG A 17 35.95 9.89 2.06
CA ARG A 17 36.90 10.72 1.30
C ARG A 17 38.13 11.10 2.11
N ALA A 18 38.01 11.32 3.42
CA ALA A 18 39.16 11.59 4.29
C ALA A 18 40.15 10.41 4.29
N ILE A 19 39.63 9.18 4.37
CA ILE A 19 40.44 7.96 4.31
C ILE A 19 41.10 7.83 2.93
N ALA A 20 40.34 8.03 1.85
CA ALA A 20 40.86 7.93 0.49
C ALA A 20 41.92 9.01 0.16
N LEU A 21 41.78 10.21 0.72
CA LEU A 21 42.77 11.29 0.56
C LEU A 21 44.08 10.95 1.29
N MET A 22 43.98 10.44 2.52
CA MET A 22 45.14 10.03 3.31
C MET A 22 45.92 8.90 2.64
N THR A 23 45.25 7.92 2.03
CA THR A 23 45.93 6.82 1.33
C THR A 23 46.64 7.30 0.06
N THR A 24 46.02 8.16 -0.76
CA THR A 24 46.69 8.73 -1.94
C THR A 24 47.88 9.58 -1.56
N MET A 25 47.74 10.47 -0.56
CA MET A 25 48.85 11.29 -0.07
C MET A 25 50.00 10.43 0.44
N LEU A 26 49.71 9.37 1.20
CA LEU A 26 50.73 8.45 1.69
C LEU A 26 51.46 7.73 0.56
N ILE A 27 50.72 7.20 -0.43
CA ILE A 27 51.32 6.51 -1.58
C ILE A 27 52.21 7.47 -2.38
N VAL A 28 51.70 8.65 -2.75
CA VAL A 28 52.48 9.63 -3.51
C VAL A 28 53.71 10.07 -2.74
N TYR A 29 53.59 10.29 -1.43
CA TYR A 29 54.72 10.64 -0.58
C TYR A 29 55.78 9.54 -0.48
N LEU A 30 55.38 8.27 -0.38
CA LEU A 30 56.33 7.14 -0.34
C LEU A 30 57.19 7.05 -1.62
N PHE A 31 56.63 7.42 -2.77
CA PHE A 31 57.33 7.41 -4.06
C PHE A 31 58.14 8.69 -4.33
N THR A 32 57.58 9.87 -4.07
CA THR A 32 58.22 11.14 -4.43
C THR A 32 59.11 11.69 -3.32
N ARG A 33 58.89 11.26 -2.06
CA ARG A 33 59.46 11.84 -0.83
C ARG A 33 59.18 13.35 -0.68
N GLN A 34 58.24 13.89 -1.47
CA GLN A 34 57.89 15.31 -1.50
C GLN A 34 56.45 15.51 -1.07
N ILE A 35 56.28 16.20 0.08
CA ILE A 35 54.96 16.44 0.68
C ILE A 35 54.11 17.34 -0.23
N ASP A 36 54.72 18.34 -0.87
CA ASP A 36 53.99 19.29 -1.74
C ASP A 36 53.32 18.61 -2.93
N ILE A 37 54.01 17.65 -3.56
CA ILE A 37 53.46 16.87 -4.68
C ILE A 37 52.34 15.95 -4.19
N ALA A 38 52.54 15.30 -3.03
CA ALA A 38 51.54 14.42 -2.44
C ALA A 38 50.24 15.16 -2.09
N VAL A 39 50.34 16.35 -1.51
CA VAL A 39 49.18 17.17 -1.16
C VAL A 39 48.46 17.66 -2.42
N LYS A 40 49.17 18.20 -3.42
CA LYS A 40 48.58 18.65 -4.68
C LYS A 40 47.86 17.52 -5.42
N ALA A 41 48.48 16.35 -5.51
CA ALA A 41 47.88 15.17 -6.13
C ALA A 41 46.59 14.75 -5.42
N GLY A 42 46.61 14.68 -4.07
CA GLY A 42 45.42 14.32 -3.29
C GLY A 42 44.25 15.29 -3.45
N VAL A 43 44.53 16.60 -3.47
CA VAL A 43 43.50 17.64 -3.66
C VAL A 43 42.88 17.56 -5.07
N ILE A 44 43.71 17.46 -6.11
CA ILE A 44 43.25 17.34 -7.50
C ILE A 44 42.41 16.07 -7.69
N GLU A 45 42.91 14.93 -7.20
CA GLU A 45 42.19 13.66 -7.27
C GLU A 45 40.82 13.73 -6.57
N THR A 46 40.76 14.37 -5.40
CA THR A 46 39.51 14.54 -4.66
C THR A 46 38.49 15.37 -5.44
N GLY A 47 38.94 16.46 -6.08
CA GLY A 47 38.11 17.29 -6.95
C GLY A 47 37.53 16.51 -8.13
N PHE A 48 38.36 15.74 -8.83
CA PHE A 48 37.90 14.89 -9.93
C PHE A 48 36.94 13.80 -9.46
N LYS A 49 37.22 13.12 -8.35
CA LYS A 49 36.30 12.11 -7.78
C LYS A 49 34.96 12.72 -7.38
N LEU A 50 34.93 13.94 -6.83
CA LEU A 50 33.67 14.67 -6.57
C LEU A 50 32.88 14.88 -7.85
N PHE A 51 33.54 15.47 -8.85
CA PHE A 51 32.91 15.82 -10.11
C PHE A 51 32.37 14.59 -10.85
N PHE A 52 33.19 13.55 -11.01
CA PHE A 52 32.78 12.33 -11.71
C PHE A 52 31.74 11.52 -10.94
N TYR A 53 31.79 11.50 -9.60
CA TYR A 53 30.72 10.88 -8.80
C TYR A 53 29.40 11.62 -8.99
N TRP A 54 29.41 12.95 -8.90
CA TRP A 54 28.22 13.78 -9.13
C TRP A 54 27.66 13.59 -10.54
N LEU A 55 28.54 13.57 -11.55
CA LEU A 55 28.15 13.34 -12.95
C LEU A 55 27.58 11.93 -13.14
N HIS A 56 28.24 10.92 -12.59
CA HIS A 56 27.79 9.53 -12.61
C HIS A 56 26.42 9.39 -11.93
N GLU A 57 26.21 9.96 -10.74
CA GLU A 57 24.91 9.94 -10.05
C GLU A 57 23.82 10.60 -10.90
N ARG A 58 24.08 11.78 -11.49
CA ARG A 58 23.15 12.48 -12.40
C ARG A 58 22.79 11.63 -13.62
N LEU A 59 23.76 10.94 -14.20
CA LEU A 59 23.55 10.02 -15.32
C LEU A 59 22.76 8.78 -14.88
N TRP A 60 23.13 8.17 -13.75
CA TRP A 60 22.47 6.98 -13.20
C TRP A 60 21.04 7.25 -12.72
N PHE A 61 20.72 8.49 -12.36
CA PHE A 61 19.34 8.89 -12.06
C PHE A 61 18.42 8.78 -13.29
N LYS A 62 18.96 8.99 -14.50
CA LYS A 62 18.22 8.79 -15.77
C LYS A 62 18.14 7.32 -16.18
N ILE A 63 19.10 6.51 -15.74
CA ILE A 63 19.17 5.08 -16.05
C ILE A 63 18.19 4.31 -15.14
N ARG A 64 17.19 3.68 -15.75
CA ARG A 64 16.18 2.85 -15.05
C ARG A 64 16.58 1.38 -14.89
N TRP A 65 17.73 0.99 -15.46
CA TRP A 65 18.22 -0.38 -15.40
C TRP A 65 18.39 -0.85 -13.96
N GLY A 66 17.88 -2.06 -13.65
CA GLY A 66 17.89 -2.65 -12.31
C GLY A 66 16.76 -2.18 -11.36
N ARG A 67 15.95 -1.17 -11.71
CA ARG A 67 14.78 -0.79 -10.90
C ARG A 67 13.54 -1.56 -11.33
N LYS A 68 13.06 -2.48 -10.50
CA LYS A 68 11.72 -3.09 -10.68
C LYS A 68 10.68 -2.17 -10.05
N LYS A 69 9.78 -1.63 -10.88
CA LYS A 69 8.61 -0.92 -10.40
C LYS A 69 7.55 -1.95 -10.02
N ILE A 70 7.09 -1.88 -8.77
CA ILE A 70 5.88 -2.60 -8.36
C ILE A 70 4.70 -1.81 -8.90
N GLU A 71 3.94 -2.42 -9.81
CA GLU A 71 2.71 -1.80 -10.28
C GLU A 71 1.68 -1.77 -9.12
N PRO A 72 0.98 -0.65 -8.94
CA PRO A 72 0.08 -0.49 -7.80
C PRO A 72 -1.16 -1.36 -7.99
N PHE A 73 -1.61 -1.98 -6.89
CA PHE A 73 -2.77 -2.86 -6.87
C PHE A 73 -3.82 -2.36 -5.88
N ASN A 74 -5.05 -2.87 -6.01
CA ASN A 74 -6.13 -2.59 -5.08
C ASN A 74 -6.64 -3.89 -4.47
N LEU A 75 -6.56 -4.02 -3.14
CA LEU A 75 -7.19 -5.08 -2.38
C LEU A 75 -8.59 -4.64 -1.96
N TRP A 76 -9.62 -5.13 -2.64
CA TRP A 76 -11.01 -4.78 -2.38
C TRP A 76 -11.70 -5.84 -1.53
N PHE A 77 -11.87 -5.57 -0.24
CA PHE A 77 -12.59 -6.43 0.69
C PHE A 77 -14.10 -6.15 0.60
N THR A 78 -14.87 -7.21 0.32
CA THR A 78 -16.35 -7.20 0.24
C THR A 78 -16.94 -8.30 1.11
N GLY A 79 -18.15 -8.10 1.63
CA GLY A 79 -18.80 -9.04 2.56
C GLY A 79 -19.90 -8.40 3.38
N LEU A 80 -20.74 -9.22 4.02
CA LEU A 80 -21.81 -8.77 4.91
C LEU A 80 -21.30 -7.86 6.05
N PRO A 81 -22.11 -6.92 6.58
CA PRO A 81 -21.78 -6.22 7.81
C PRO A 81 -21.31 -7.20 8.91
N LEU A 82 -20.31 -6.81 9.70
CA LEU A 82 -19.72 -7.68 10.75
C LEU A 82 -19.16 -9.05 10.28
N SER A 83 -18.92 -9.24 8.98
CA SER A 83 -18.23 -10.45 8.48
C SER A 83 -16.73 -10.51 8.83
N GLY A 84 -16.15 -9.45 9.40
CA GLY A 84 -14.73 -9.39 9.77
C GLY A 84 -13.81 -8.66 8.77
N LYS A 85 -14.38 -7.97 7.75
CA LYS A 85 -13.64 -7.21 6.73
C LYS A 85 -12.59 -6.28 7.30
N THR A 86 -12.99 -5.32 8.13
CA THR A 86 -12.09 -4.29 8.68
C THR A 86 -10.96 -4.94 9.49
N THR A 87 -11.28 -5.87 10.39
CA THR A 87 -10.28 -6.59 11.19
C THR A 87 -9.24 -7.30 10.32
N ILE A 88 -9.66 -8.03 9.29
CA ILE A 88 -8.73 -8.76 8.42
C ILE A 88 -7.95 -7.78 7.52
N ALA A 89 -8.62 -6.76 6.98
CA ALA A 89 -8.00 -5.74 6.14
C ALA A 89 -6.91 -4.96 6.89
N ASP A 90 -7.14 -4.62 8.16
CA ASP A 90 -6.17 -3.91 9.00
C ASP A 90 -4.94 -4.77 9.30
N LEU A 91 -5.14 -6.07 9.57
CA LEU A 91 -4.02 -7.01 9.73
C LEU A 91 -3.22 -7.16 8.43
N VAL A 92 -3.90 -7.28 7.29
CA VAL A 92 -3.25 -7.36 5.97
C VAL A 92 -2.47 -6.08 5.68
N TYR A 93 -3.07 -4.92 5.92
CA TYR A 93 -2.42 -3.61 5.74
C TYR A 93 -1.16 -3.50 6.59
N LYS A 94 -1.23 -3.80 7.89
CA LYS A 94 -0.06 -3.80 8.78
C LYS A 94 1.08 -4.70 8.31
N GLU A 95 0.77 -5.88 7.76
CA GLU A 95 1.80 -6.78 7.22
C GLU A 95 2.39 -6.32 5.89
N LEU A 96 1.60 -5.65 5.04
CA LEU A 96 2.06 -5.11 3.76
C LEU A 96 2.85 -3.81 3.93
N GLU A 97 2.50 -2.98 4.92
CA GLU A 97 3.21 -1.74 5.24
C GLU A 97 4.68 -1.99 5.61
N LYS A 98 4.97 -3.14 6.25
CA LYS A 98 6.34 -3.60 6.55
C LYS A 98 7.22 -3.76 5.31
N LEU A 99 6.63 -3.89 4.11
CA LEU A 99 7.36 -3.98 2.84
C LEU A 99 7.88 -2.62 2.37
N GLN A 100 7.51 -1.53 3.05
CA GLN A 100 7.92 -0.16 2.74
C GLN A 100 7.55 0.28 1.30
N ILE A 101 6.52 -0.33 0.73
CA ILE A 101 5.90 0.12 -0.52
C ILE A 101 4.84 1.18 -0.23
N PRO A 102 4.59 2.14 -1.14
CA PRO A 102 3.46 3.06 -0.99
C PRO A 102 2.13 2.29 -1.01
N ILE A 103 1.43 2.29 0.12
CA ILE A 103 0.14 1.62 0.29
C ILE A 103 -0.74 2.41 1.26
N GLU A 104 -2.05 2.46 1.02
CA GLU A 104 -2.99 3.23 1.83
C GLU A 104 -4.18 2.39 2.30
N ARG A 105 -4.70 2.67 3.50
CA ARG A 105 -5.84 1.97 4.09
C ARG A 105 -7.11 2.81 3.97
N ILE A 106 -8.13 2.26 3.32
CA ILE A 106 -9.40 2.95 3.04
C ILE A 106 -10.56 2.13 3.62
N ASP A 107 -11.08 2.53 4.78
CA ASP A 107 -12.26 1.90 5.40
C ASP A 107 -13.51 2.76 5.27
N SER A 108 -14.66 2.10 5.07
CA SER A 108 -15.96 2.78 5.01
C SER A 108 -16.30 3.64 6.23
N ASN A 109 -15.79 3.30 7.42
CA ASN A 109 -16.04 4.07 8.63
C ASN A 109 -15.29 5.41 8.61
N ASN A 110 -14.05 5.44 8.09
CA ASN A 110 -13.25 6.67 8.07
C ASN A 110 -13.64 7.62 6.94
N ILE A 111 -14.05 7.07 5.80
CA ILE A 111 -14.29 7.86 4.59
C ILE A 111 -15.69 8.47 4.52
N ARG A 112 -16.66 7.88 5.23
CA ARG A 112 -18.04 8.40 5.25
C ARG A 112 -18.14 9.81 5.83
N GLU A 113 -17.26 10.17 6.75
CA GLU A 113 -17.22 11.52 7.36
C GLU A 113 -16.63 12.56 6.40
N ILE A 114 -15.74 12.14 5.49
CA ILE A 114 -14.98 13.04 4.62
C ILE A 114 -15.71 13.27 3.28
N ILE A 115 -16.52 12.31 2.84
CA ILE A 115 -17.27 12.40 1.59
C ILE A 115 -18.72 12.79 1.90
N PRO A 116 -19.16 14.02 1.54
CA PRO A 116 -20.52 14.47 1.80
C PRO A 116 -21.56 13.77 0.91
N ASN A 117 -22.84 13.89 1.28
CA ASN A 117 -23.99 13.41 0.52
C ASN A 117 -23.96 11.90 0.24
N ILE A 118 -23.74 11.11 1.31
CA ILE A 118 -23.84 9.64 1.26
C ILE A 118 -25.16 9.23 1.90
N GLY A 119 -26.12 8.80 1.08
CA GLY A 119 -27.29 8.09 1.57
C GLY A 119 -27.10 6.58 1.63
N PHE A 120 -28.16 5.87 2.01
CA PHE A 120 -28.18 4.40 2.08
C PHE A 120 -28.99 3.75 0.96
N SER A 121 -29.58 4.53 0.06
CA SER A 121 -30.26 4.00 -1.13
C SER A 121 -29.27 3.28 -2.04
N ARG A 122 -29.79 2.45 -2.94
CA ARG A 122 -28.97 1.74 -3.93
C ARG A 122 -28.16 2.71 -4.79
N ASP A 123 -28.79 3.80 -5.25
CA ASP A 123 -28.14 4.81 -6.09
C ASP A 123 -27.06 5.58 -5.31
N ASP A 124 -27.33 5.96 -4.06
CA ASP A 124 -26.32 6.60 -3.20
C ASP A 124 -25.09 5.71 -2.99
N ARG A 125 -25.32 4.42 -2.74
CA ARG A 125 -24.24 3.44 -2.58
C ARG A 125 -23.44 3.30 -3.87
N ASN A 126 -24.10 3.22 -5.03
CA ASN A 126 -23.43 3.15 -6.33
C ASN A 126 -22.58 4.41 -6.58
N ARG A 127 -23.15 5.61 -6.38
CA ARG A 127 -22.40 6.88 -6.50
C ARG A 127 -21.22 6.95 -5.55
N HIS A 128 -21.40 6.52 -4.30
CA HIS A 128 -20.31 6.47 -3.33
C HIS A 128 -19.21 5.52 -3.81
N MET A 129 -19.55 4.31 -4.29
CA MET A 129 -18.55 3.37 -4.83
C MET A 129 -17.80 3.97 -6.02
N HIS A 130 -18.47 4.67 -6.95
CA HIS A 130 -17.78 5.37 -8.04
C HIS A 130 -16.77 6.42 -7.55
N ARG A 131 -17.11 7.20 -6.51
CA ARG A 131 -16.17 8.17 -5.91
C ARG A 131 -14.96 7.48 -5.31
N ILE A 132 -15.15 6.35 -4.62
CA ILE A 132 -14.05 5.53 -4.09
C ILE A 132 -13.19 4.97 -5.22
N GLY A 133 -13.80 4.48 -6.30
CA GLY A 133 -13.08 4.03 -7.49
C GLY A 133 -12.18 5.12 -8.09
N TYR A 134 -12.68 6.36 -8.18
CA TYR A 134 -11.92 7.50 -8.66
C TYR A 134 -10.75 7.86 -7.73
N LEU A 135 -10.97 7.84 -6.41
CA LEU A 135 -9.92 8.04 -5.41
C LEU A 135 -8.80 6.99 -5.57
N ILE A 136 -9.16 5.71 -5.64
CA ILE A 136 -8.21 4.62 -5.84
C ILE A 136 -7.44 4.81 -7.15
N GLN A 137 -8.12 5.17 -8.24
CA GLN A 137 -7.46 5.43 -9.52
C GLN A 137 -6.42 6.57 -9.40
N LYS A 138 -6.72 7.64 -8.65
CA LYS A 138 -5.78 8.74 -8.41
C LYS A 138 -4.59 8.32 -7.56
N LEU A 139 -4.81 7.49 -6.54
CA LEU A 139 -3.73 6.90 -5.74
C LEU A 139 -2.83 6.00 -6.59
N GLN A 140 -3.42 5.14 -7.43
CA GLN A 140 -2.68 4.28 -8.36
C GLN A 140 -1.88 5.08 -9.39
N LYS A 141 -2.38 6.22 -9.88
CA LYS A 141 -1.60 7.14 -10.74
C LYS A 141 -0.33 7.64 -10.06
N ASN A 142 -0.31 7.70 -8.73
CA ASN A 142 0.85 8.07 -7.91
C ASN A 142 1.62 6.85 -7.36
N SER A 143 1.42 5.66 -7.96
CA SER A 143 2.05 4.40 -7.55
C SER A 143 1.72 3.95 -6.11
N VAL A 144 0.59 4.39 -5.58
CA VAL A 144 0.09 3.98 -4.26
C VAL A 144 -0.87 2.81 -4.43
N SER A 145 -0.55 1.68 -3.78
CA SER A 145 -1.45 0.53 -3.67
C SER A 145 -2.51 0.80 -2.59
N THR A 146 -3.61 0.06 -2.59
CA THR A 146 -4.72 0.33 -1.65
C THR A 146 -5.24 -0.94 -1.00
N VAL A 147 -5.62 -0.82 0.28
CA VAL A 147 -6.33 -1.84 1.05
C VAL A 147 -7.68 -1.27 1.47
N VAL A 148 -8.73 -1.74 0.80
CA VAL A 148 -10.04 -1.10 0.81
C VAL A 148 -11.07 -2.06 1.41
N SER A 149 -11.94 -1.60 2.30
CA SER A 149 -12.99 -2.42 2.92
C SER A 149 -14.35 -1.72 2.90
N PHE A 150 -15.27 -2.31 2.14
CA PHE A 150 -16.65 -1.87 2.04
C PHE A 150 -17.60 -3.07 2.09
N VAL A 151 -18.87 -2.83 2.41
CA VAL A 151 -19.88 -3.87 2.21
C VAL A 151 -20.03 -4.16 0.72
N SER A 152 -20.08 -3.12 -0.11
CA SER A 152 -20.21 -3.18 -1.58
C SER A 152 -21.18 -4.28 -2.03
N PRO A 153 -22.47 -4.21 -1.64
CA PRO A 153 -23.41 -5.33 -1.76
C PRO A 153 -23.75 -5.68 -3.20
N TYR A 154 -23.73 -4.70 -4.11
CA TYR A 154 -24.17 -4.87 -5.50
C TYR A 154 -23.03 -5.26 -6.42
N LYS A 155 -23.25 -6.27 -7.24
CA LYS A 155 -22.37 -6.77 -8.31
C LYS A 155 -22.00 -5.66 -9.28
N GLU A 156 -22.96 -4.82 -9.64
CA GLU A 156 -22.77 -3.66 -10.53
C GLU A 156 -21.66 -2.73 -10.02
N SER A 157 -21.74 -2.30 -8.75
CA SER A 157 -20.71 -1.44 -8.15
C SER A 157 -19.32 -2.09 -8.14
N ARG A 158 -19.23 -3.39 -7.82
CA ARG A 158 -17.96 -4.11 -7.82
C ARG A 158 -17.39 -4.29 -9.23
N LYS A 159 -18.25 -4.49 -10.23
CA LYS A 159 -17.87 -4.53 -11.64
C LYS A 159 -17.31 -3.17 -12.08
N ALA A 160 -18.01 -2.08 -11.77
CA ALA A 160 -17.55 -0.73 -12.07
C ALA A 160 -16.17 -0.44 -11.44
N ILE A 161 -15.96 -0.78 -10.16
CA ILE A 161 -14.64 -0.64 -9.52
C ILE A 161 -13.57 -1.43 -10.28
N ARG A 162 -13.84 -2.69 -10.64
CA ARG A 162 -12.88 -3.53 -11.37
C ARG A 162 -12.52 -2.95 -12.74
N GLU A 163 -13.44 -2.25 -13.40
CA GLU A 163 -13.19 -1.57 -14.67
C GLU A 163 -12.43 -0.24 -14.49
N MET A 164 -12.64 0.46 -13.37
CA MET A 164 -12.03 1.76 -13.09
C MET A 164 -10.57 1.70 -12.61
N VAL A 165 -10.19 0.64 -11.89
CA VAL A 165 -8.91 0.52 -11.19
C VAL A 165 -8.04 -0.60 -11.77
N LYS A 166 -6.72 -0.41 -11.73
CA LYS A 166 -5.76 -1.41 -12.20
C LYS A 166 -5.58 -2.49 -11.13
N GLN A 167 -5.35 -3.73 -11.55
CA GLN A 167 -5.05 -4.86 -10.66
C GLN A 167 -5.97 -4.91 -9.44
N ASN A 168 -7.29 -4.96 -9.69
CA ASN A 168 -8.31 -5.04 -8.65
C ASN A 168 -8.46 -6.49 -8.14
N ILE A 169 -7.97 -6.76 -6.93
CA ILE A 169 -8.08 -8.06 -6.26
C ILE A 169 -9.26 -8.02 -5.30
N VAL A 170 -10.33 -8.70 -5.66
CA VAL A 170 -11.53 -8.85 -4.83
C VAL A 170 -11.29 -9.94 -3.78
N VAL A 171 -11.30 -9.53 -2.53
CA VAL A 171 -11.23 -10.40 -1.35
C VAL A 171 -12.63 -10.53 -0.77
N TYR A 172 -13.28 -11.66 -1.04
CA TYR A 172 -14.59 -11.95 -0.49
C TYR A 172 -14.47 -12.52 0.93
N ILE A 173 -14.93 -11.75 1.90
CA ILE A 173 -15.06 -12.16 3.29
C ILE A 173 -16.44 -12.79 3.48
N LYS A 174 -16.49 -14.11 3.32
CA LYS A 174 -17.67 -14.95 3.49
C LYS A 174 -17.91 -15.20 4.98
N ALA A 175 -19.16 -15.02 5.38
CA ALA A 175 -19.67 -15.35 6.70
C ALA A 175 -21.16 -15.61 6.58
N ASN A 176 -21.68 -16.58 7.32
CA ASN A 176 -23.12 -16.78 7.44
C ASN A 176 -23.76 -15.59 8.15
N ILE A 177 -24.97 -15.22 7.72
CA ILE A 177 -25.69 -14.08 8.31
C ILE A 177 -25.94 -14.29 9.81
N ASP A 178 -26.24 -15.52 10.23
CA ASP A 178 -26.47 -15.84 11.64
C ASP A 178 -25.20 -15.68 12.47
N THR A 179 -24.03 -15.98 11.92
CA THR A 179 -22.76 -15.66 12.57
C THR A 179 -22.58 -14.16 12.70
N CYS A 180 -22.89 -13.38 11.65
CA CYS A 180 -22.82 -11.93 11.70
C CYS A 180 -23.77 -11.33 12.76
N LYS A 181 -24.99 -11.85 12.88
CA LYS A 181 -25.96 -11.47 13.93
C LYS A 181 -25.45 -11.81 15.33
N LYS A 182 -24.86 -13.00 15.54
CA LYS A 182 -24.26 -13.39 16.82
C LYS A 182 -23.09 -12.46 17.22
N ARG A 183 -22.38 -11.91 16.23
CA ARG A 183 -21.27 -10.96 16.43
C ARG A 183 -21.74 -9.52 16.66
N ASP A 184 -23.03 -9.22 16.77
CA ASP A 184 -23.58 -7.85 16.73
C ASP A 184 -23.25 -6.95 17.94
N TYR A 185 -21.96 -6.74 18.20
CA TYR A 185 -21.45 -5.86 19.25
C TYR A 185 -21.79 -4.38 19.04
N LYS A 186 -22.25 -4.00 17.83
CA LYS A 186 -22.71 -2.64 17.50
C LYS A 186 -24.23 -2.49 17.59
N GLY A 187 -24.98 -3.57 17.79
CA GLY A 187 -26.44 -3.58 17.77
C GLY A 187 -27.06 -3.21 16.41
N VAL A 188 -26.30 -3.24 15.31
CA VAL A 188 -26.78 -2.78 13.99
C VAL A 188 -27.70 -3.79 13.33
N TYR A 189 -27.50 -5.09 13.57
CA TYR A 189 -28.41 -6.13 13.09
C TYR A 189 -29.71 -6.11 13.88
N LYS A 190 -29.64 -5.93 15.21
CA LYS A 190 -30.84 -5.78 16.04
C LYS A 190 -31.70 -4.61 15.56
N LYS A 191 -31.12 -3.42 15.43
CA LYS A 191 -31.81 -2.22 14.93
C LYS A 191 -32.38 -2.39 13.51
N ALA A 192 -31.69 -3.13 12.65
CA ALA A 192 -32.18 -3.43 11.31
C ALA A 192 -33.39 -4.38 11.32
N ILE A 193 -33.41 -5.37 12.21
CA ILE A 193 -34.53 -6.31 12.40
C ILE A 193 -35.74 -5.57 12.99
N ASP A 194 -35.49 -4.67 13.93
CA ASP A 194 -36.51 -3.86 14.60
C ASP A 194 -37.06 -2.73 13.69
N GLY A 195 -36.52 -2.59 12.47
CA GLY A 195 -36.98 -1.61 11.46
C GLY A 195 -36.41 -0.19 11.62
N GLU A 196 -35.57 0.05 12.64
CA GLU A 196 -34.93 1.35 12.87
C GLU A 196 -33.90 1.71 11.78
N ILE A 197 -33.25 0.70 11.18
CA ILE A 197 -32.30 0.89 10.08
C ILE A 197 -32.86 0.29 8.79
N GLN A 198 -33.30 1.17 7.89
CA GLN A 198 -33.78 0.77 6.57
C GLN A 198 -32.63 0.44 5.61
N ASN A 199 -32.92 -0.37 4.59
CA ASN A 199 -31.96 -0.79 3.56
C ASN A 199 -30.69 -1.45 4.11
N PHE A 200 -30.80 -2.23 5.18
CA PHE A 200 -29.67 -2.90 5.80
C PHE A 200 -29.32 -4.20 5.07
N THR A 201 -28.09 -4.28 4.58
CA THR A 201 -27.62 -5.41 3.76
C THR A 201 -27.68 -6.73 4.53
N GLY A 202 -28.37 -7.70 3.94
CA GLY A 202 -28.63 -9.03 4.51
C GLY A 202 -29.95 -9.13 5.28
N ILE A 203 -30.60 -8.01 5.62
CA ILE A 203 -31.89 -8.00 6.32
C ILE A 203 -32.98 -7.41 5.42
N SER A 204 -32.92 -6.11 5.15
CA SER A 204 -33.89 -5.37 4.33
C SER A 204 -33.36 -4.95 2.95
N ASP A 205 -32.10 -5.28 2.64
CA ASP A 205 -31.46 -5.10 1.33
C ASP A 205 -30.60 -6.32 0.99
N VAL A 206 -30.33 -6.56 -0.30
CA VAL A 206 -29.63 -7.75 -0.77
C VAL A 206 -28.11 -7.64 -0.59
N TYR A 207 -27.44 -8.78 -0.43
CA TYR A 207 -26.00 -8.91 -0.65
C TYR A 207 -25.77 -9.90 -1.79
N GLU A 208 -25.31 -9.41 -2.94
CA GLU A 208 -25.01 -10.27 -4.08
C GLU A 208 -23.61 -10.84 -3.89
N GLU A 209 -23.46 -12.15 -3.69
CA GLU A 209 -22.14 -12.75 -3.52
C GLU A 209 -21.27 -12.60 -4.80
N PRO A 210 -19.96 -12.30 -4.67
CA PRO A 210 -19.08 -12.15 -5.82
C PRO A 210 -18.76 -13.51 -6.46
N LYS A 211 -19.23 -13.71 -7.70
CA LYS A 211 -18.95 -14.95 -8.48
C LYS A 211 -17.48 -15.14 -8.88
N HIS A 212 -16.71 -14.06 -8.97
CA HIS A 212 -15.32 -14.07 -9.45
C HIS A 212 -14.39 -13.29 -8.50
N ALA A 213 -14.32 -13.73 -7.25
CA ALA A 213 -13.35 -13.22 -6.28
C ALA A 213 -12.00 -13.95 -6.44
N GLU A 214 -10.90 -13.19 -6.46
CA GLU A 214 -9.55 -13.76 -6.50
C GLU A 214 -9.21 -14.49 -5.19
N ILE A 215 -9.76 -14.01 -4.06
CA ILE A 215 -9.55 -14.62 -2.75
C ILE A 215 -10.88 -14.74 -2.03
N ILE A 216 -11.20 -15.95 -1.56
CA ILE A 216 -12.35 -16.20 -0.68
C ILE A 216 -11.84 -16.60 0.70
N ILE A 217 -12.39 -15.95 1.72
CA ILE A 217 -12.09 -16.13 3.12
C ILE A 217 -13.38 -16.45 3.84
N ASP A 218 -13.51 -17.70 4.30
CA ASP A 218 -14.61 -18.13 5.16
C ASP A 218 -14.25 -17.85 6.62
N THR A 219 -14.87 -16.84 7.22
CA THR A 219 -14.62 -16.44 8.61
C THR A 219 -15.41 -17.22 9.64
N ASP A 220 -16.26 -18.16 9.21
CA ASP A 220 -16.87 -19.14 10.10
C ASP A 220 -15.86 -20.26 10.42
N LYS A 221 -14.90 -20.50 9.52
CA LYS A 221 -13.91 -21.59 9.62
C LYS A 221 -12.49 -21.14 9.88
N MET A 222 -12.19 -19.84 9.72
CA MET A 222 -10.83 -19.34 9.77
C MET A 222 -10.70 -18.10 10.64
N THR A 223 -9.64 -18.07 11.45
CA THR A 223 -9.30 -16.91 12.28
C THR A 223 -8.77 -15.75 11.44
N ALA A 224 -8.94 -14.52 11.94
CA ALA A 224 -8.47 -13.32 11.24
C ALA A 224 -6.96 -13.35 10.94
N ASN A 225 -6.13 -13.87 11.85
CA ASN A 225 -4.69 -14.02 11.66
C ASN A 225 -4.33 -15.03 10.55
N SER A 226 -5.06 -16.14 10.46
CA SER A 226 -4.83 -17.13 9.40
C SER A 226 -5.29 -16.58 8.05
N ALA A 227 -6.41 -15.84 8.03
CA ALA A 227 -6.91 -15.14 6.86
C ALA A 227 -5.91 -14.11 6.33
N SER A 228 -5.37 -13.26 7.21
CA SER A 228 -4.42 -12.22 6.82
C SER A 228 -3.14 -12.83 6.26
N LYS A 229 -2.58 -13.86 6.89
CA LYS A 229 -1.40 -14.60 6.37
C LYS A 229 -1.65 -15.16 4.97
N LYS A 230 -2.83 -15.76 4.73
CA LYS A 230 -3.20 -16.30 3.42
C LYS A 230 -3.25 -15.20 2.34
N ILE A 231 -3.89 -14.07 2.64
CA ILE A 231 -4.00 -12.92 1.72
C ILE A 231 -2.61 -12.33 1.44
N VAL A 232 -1.82 -12.05 2.47
CA VAL A 232 -0.47 -11.47 2.32
C VAL A 232 0.44 -12.38 1.50
N LYS A 233 0.39 -13.70 1.73
CA LYS A 233 1.15 -14.68 0.93
C LYS A 233 0.77 -14.62 -0.54
N TYR A 234 -0.52 -14.54 -0.86
CA TYR A 234 -1.00 -14.39 -2.23
C TYR A 234 -0.47 -13.10 -2.86
N ILE A 235 -0.56 -11.97 -2.16
CA ILE A 235 -0.13 -10.67 -2.69
C ILE A 235 1.37 -10.61 -2.93
N LYS A 236 2.19 -11.08 -1.98
CA LYS A 236 3.64 -11.14 -2.15
C LYS A 236 4.04 -11.95 -3.38
N LYS A 237 3.41 -13.12 -3.57
CA LYS A 237 3.72 -14.03 -4.69
C LYS A 237 3.36 -13.44 -6.06
N HIS A 238 2.26 -12.71 -6.16
CA HIS A 238 1.69 -12.31 -7.45
C HIS A 238 1.96 -10.85 -7.84
N TYR A 239 2.17 -9.96 -6.86
CA TYR A 239 2.19 -8.51 -7.10
C TYR A 239 3.45 -7.80 -6.59
N VAL A 240 4.24 -8.42 -5.69
CA VAL A 240 5.41 -7.77 -5.03
C VAL A 240 6.75 -8.45 -5.40
N LYS A 241 6.83 -9.11 -6.56
CA LYS A 241 8.02 -9.85 -7.02
C LYS A 241 9.26 -8.99 -7.28
#